data_AF-A0A6H5G041-F1
#
_entry.id   AF-A0A6H5G041-F1
#
_cell.length_a   1.000
_cell.length_b   1.000
_cell.length_c   1.000
_cell.angle_alpha   90.00
_cell.angle_beta   90.00
_cell.angle_gamma   90.00
#
_symmetry.space_group_name_H-M   'P 1'
#
loop_
_entity.id
_entity.type
_entity.pdbx_description
1 polymer ?
#
loop_
_entity_poly.entity_id
_entity_poly.type
_entity_poly.pdbx_seq_one_letter_code
_entity_poly.pdbx_strand_id
1 'polypeptide(L)'
;MNFAELKSRTSVRKASPNWMRFGRKVPPENTGKLRQPMLASVIPDRPWSKIGIDILEFKGNPYLVAIDYYSKWVEFDRLKSKTAQEVILWCQKVFARFGYPKEIVSDNNPFGSQQFRSYLAENDILLITSSPHYSQGHALAETGVKIVENILKKCESTNQNPFVLLMHYRNAPIPSLGFSPSQLMLGRWIRDNLTVNDEFLSIKAPNKKKVLEKIRASQESQKKYYDRGAKPLSELNPDDPVLYRYQKKWKMGTTVKKAGTPRSWCIVDGNGNQYRRNRRDLISLKPGVPRLVVKEETPPTPEIRYTLRNRTIMRKSFPSNDGSAE
;
A
#
# COMPACT_ATOMS: atom_id res chain seq x y z
N MET A 1 -36.14 -41.61 43.64
CA MET A 1 -35.51 -41.07 42.42
C MET A 1 -35.53 -39.55 42.49
N ASN A 2 -34.39 -38.88 42.56
CA ASN A 2 -33.93 -37.99 41.47
C ASN A 2 -32.52 -37.46 41.76
N PHE A 3 -31.73 -37.41 40.69
CA PHE A 3 -30.37 -36.90 40.61
C PHE A 3 -30.33 -35.38 40.76
N ALA A 4 -29.35 -34.85 41.51
CA ALA A 4 -28.94 -33.45 41.40
C ALA A 4 -27.40 -33.35 41.46
N GLU A 5 -26.90 -32.68 40.43
CA GLU A 5 -25.55 -32.73 39.90
C GLU A 5 -24.60 -31.73 40.60
N LEU A 6 -23.42 -32.21 40.98
CA LEU A 6 -22.37 -31.44 41.63
C LEU A 6 -21.61 -30.60 40.57
N LYS A 7 -21.95 -29.32 40.38
CA LYS A 7 -21.14 -28.40 39.55
C LYS A 7 -20.02 -27.78 40.37
N SER A 8 -18.81 -28.35 40.27
CA SER A 8 -17.57 -27.76 40.77
C SER A 8 -17.25 -26.45 40.02
N ARG A 9 -17.11 -25.36 40.78
CA ARG A 9 -16.56 -24.09 40.31
C ARG A 9 -15.08 -24.25 39.94
N THR A 10 -14.75 -24.23 38.65
CA THR A 10 -13.38 -23.99 38.18
C THR A 10 -13.31 -22.60 37.56
N SER A 11 -12.89 -21.62 38.36
CA SER A 11 -12.53 -20.30 37.88
C SER A 11 -11.26 -20.42 37.04
N VAL A 12 -11.41 -20.41 35.71
CA VAL A 12 -10.27 -20.28 34.79
C VAL A 12 -9.75 -18.85 34.91
N ARG A 13 -8.81 -18.64 35.82
CA ARG A 13 -7.96 -17.44 35.79
C ARG A 13 -7.21 -17.48 34.46
N LYS A 14 -7.58 -16.60 33.52
CA LYS A 14 -6.76 -16.32 32.33
C LYS A 14 -5.38 -15.94 32.83
N ALA A 15 -4.40 -16.83 32.61
CA ALA A 15 -3.01 -16.54 32.90
C ALA A 15 -2.61 -15.31 32.09
N SER A 16 -2.26 -14.23 32.78
CA SER A 16 -1.65 -13.05 32.16
C SER A 16 -0.43 -13.52 31.37
N PRO A 17 -0.30 -13.17 30.07
CA PRO A 17 0.83 -13.65 29.29
C PRO A 17 2.14 -13.13 29.88
N ASN A 18 3.14 -14.00 29.99
CA ASN A 18 4.42 -13.81 30.68
C ASN A 18 5.25 -12.56 30.27
N TRP A 19 4.84 -11.79 29.26
CA TRP A 19 5.55 -10.61 28.77
C TRP A 19 5.40 -9.36 29.67
N MET A 20 4.42 -9.30 30.57
CA MET A 20 4.33 -8.21 31.58
C MET A 20 5.47 -8.23 32.60
N ARG A 21 6.28 -9.31 32.66
CA ARG A 21 7.39 -9.44 33.62
C ARG A 21 8.70 -8.77 33.19
N PHE A 22 8.86 -8.44 31.91
CA PHE A 22 10.02 -7.68 31.44
C PHE A 22 9.62 -6.21 31.34
N GLY A 23 10.12 -5.39 32.26
CA GLY A 23 9.72 -3.99 32.50
C GLY A 23 9.97 -2.98 31.37
N ARG A 24 9.59 -3.28 30.14
CA ARG A 24 9.39 -2.30 29.08
C ARG A 24 7.90 -2.16 28.82
N LYS A 25 7.33 -1.03 29.27
CA LYS A 25 5.96 -0.65 28.98
C LYS A 25 5.73 -0.77 27.46
N VAL A 26 4.69 -1.50 27.06
CA VAL A 26 4.16 -1.42 25.69
C VAL A 26 4.00 0.08 25.38
N PRO A 27 4.51 0.57 24.25
CA PRO A 27 4.34 1.97 23.89
C PRO A 27 2.85 2.31 24.00
N PRO A 28 2.47 3.43 24.65
CA PRO A 28 1.07 3.80 24.79
C PRO A 28 0.39 3.76 23.41
N GLU A 29 -0.90 3.44 23.36
CA GLU A 29 -1.67 3.34 22.10
C GLU A 29 -1.51 4.61 21.23
N ASN A 30 -1.14 5.72 21.86
CA ASN A 30 -0.91 7.04 21.26
C ASN A 30 0.56 7.40 20.95
N THR A 31 1.49 6.44 20.89
CA THR A 31 2.86 6.75 20.42
C THR A 31 2.80 7.21 18.97
N GLY A 32 3.12 8.49 18.74
CA GLY A 32 3.12 9.11 17.42
C GLY A 32 3.96 8.33 16.42
N LYS A 33 3.57 8.37 15.12
CA LYS A 33 4.34 7.77 14.03
C LYS A 33 5.80 8.24 14.10
N LEU A 34 6.75 7.30 14.14
CA LEU A 34 8.16 7.62 13.99
C LEU A 34 8.37 8.32 12.64
N ARG A 35 8.91 9.55 12.66
CA ARG A 35 9.16 10.34 11.45
C ARG A 35 10.51 9.95 10.85
N GLN A 36 10.49 9.44 9.62
CA GLN A 36 11.69 9.13 8.83
C GLN A 36 11.88 10.17 7.73
N PRO A 37 13.14 10.49 7.34
CA PRO A 37 13.41 11.44 6.27
C PRO A 37 12.66 11.10 4.99
N MET A 38 12.17 12.12 4.30
CA MET A 38 11.38 11.98 3.09
C MET A 38 12.22 11.35 1.97
N LEU A 39 11.74 10.24 1.39
CA LEU A 39 12.25 9.79 0.08
C LEU A 39 11.73 10.76 -0.96
N ALA A 40 12.50 11.18 -1.96
CA ALA A 40 11.92 11.99 -3.03
C ALA A 40 11.20 11.05 -4.01
N SER A 41 9.97 11.39 -4.41
CA SER A 41 9.26 10.62 -5.44
C SER A 41 9.93 10.86 -6.79
N VAL A 42 10.15 9.81 -7.57
CA VAL A 42 10.65 9.94 -8.95
C VAL A 42 9.73 10.86 -9.74
N ILE A 43 10.29 11.91 -10.33
CA ILE A 43 9.56 12.85 -11.17
C ILE A 43 9.28 12.14 -12.50
N PRO A 44 8.01 12.06 -12.94
CA PRO A 44 7.70 11.50 -14.25
C PRO A 44 8.37 12.33 -15.35
N ASP A 45 8.79 11.67 -16.42
CA ASP A 45 9.51 12.28 -17.54
C ASP A 45 8.62 13.11 -18.46
N ARG A 46 7.30 12.95 -18.40
CA ARG A 46 6.31 13.59 -19.27
C ARG A 46 4.93 13.66 -18.61
N PRO A 47 4.03 14.54 -19.08
CA PRO A 47 2.64 14.56 -18.64
C PRO A 47 1.98 13.21 -18.84
N TRP A 48 1.05 12.87 -17.94
CA TRP A 48 0.17 11.71 -18.05
C TRP A 48 0.86 10.34 -18.03
N SER A 49 2.17 10.25 -17.76
CA SER A 49 2.83 8.94 -17.63
C SER A 49 2.54 8.28 -16.28
N LYS A 50 2.30 9.08 -15.23
CA LYS A 50 1.97 8.60 -13.90
C LYS A 50 0.80 9.41 -13.33
N ILE A 51 -0.29 8.73 -13.01
CA ILE A 51 -1.48 9.35 -12.43
C ILE A 51 -1.80 8.75 -11.07
N GLY A 52 -2.42 9.55 -10.21
CA GLY A 52 -2.97 9.12 -8.93
C GLY A 52 -4.47 9.11 -9.04
N ILE A 53 -5.12 8.01 -8.65
CA ILE A 53 -6.57 7.92 -8.63
C ILE A 53 -7.06 7.64 -7.21
N ASP A 54 -8.18 8.24 -6.84
CA ASP A 54 -8.80 8.05 -5.53
C ASP A 54 -10.30 8.40 -5.57
N ILE A 55 -11.06 7.91 -4.60
CA ILE A 55 -12.51 8.17 -4.48
C ILE A 55 -12.76 9.21 -3.40
N LEU A 56 -13.35 10.32 -3.79
CA LEU A 56 -13.89 11.33 -2.89
C LEU A 56 -15.36 11.01 -2.57
N GLU A 57 -15.72 11.02 -1.29
CA GLU A 57 -17.11 11.05 -0.85
C GLU A 57 -17.52 12.48 -0.53
N PHE A 58 -18.49 13.02 -1.29
CA PHE A 58 -18.99 14.38 -1.08
C PHE A 58 -20.52 14.37 -1.03
N LYS A 59 -21.07 14.69 0.15
CA LYS A 59 -22.52 14.67 0.44
C LYS A 59 -23.23 13.38 0.01
N GLY A 60 -22.63 12.24 0.36
CA GLY A 60 -23.20 10.92 0.04
C GLY A 60 -23.08 10.52 -1.44
N ASN A 61 -22.35 11.29 -2.25
CA ASN A 61 -22.08 10.98 -3.64
C ASN A 61 -20.59 10.65 -3.83
N PRO A 62 -20.26 9.49 -4.42
CA PRO A 62 -18.89 9.15 -4.74
C PRO A 62 -18.45 9.86 -6.02
N TYR A 63 -17.24 10.42 -6.00
CA TYR A 63 -16.56 11.02 -7.14
C TYR A 63 -15.23 10.31 -7.35
N LEU A 64 -14.94 9.93 -8.59
CA LEU A 64 -13.61 9.44 -8.95
C LEU A 64 -12.75 10.63 -9.33
N VAL A 65 -11.57 10.72 -8.74
CA VAL A 65 -10.61 11.80 -8.96
C VAL A 65 -9.33 11.20 -9.51
N ALA A 66 -8.81 11.76 -10.60
CA ALA A 66 -7.45 11.52 -11.07
C ALA A 66 -6.63 12.81 -11.05
N ILE A 67 -5.36 12.67 -10.69
CA ILE A 67 -4.37 13.74 -10.73
C ILE A 67 -3.08 13.27 -11.40
N ASP A 68 -2.58 14.06 -12.35
CA ASP A 68 -1.31 13.81 -13.02
C ASP A 68 -0.11 14.24 -12.16
N TYR A 69 0.91 13.39 -12.09
CA TYR A 69 2.08 13.66 -11.25
C TYR A 69 3.00 14.74 -11.80
N TYR A 70 3.01 14.94 -13.11
CA TYR A 70 3.87 15.92 -13.76
C TYR A 70 3.21 17.31 -13.80
N SER A 71 2.05 17.41 -14.44
CA SER A 71 1.34 18.67 -14.71
C SER A 71 0.44 19.13 -13.57
N LYS A 72 0.10 18.25 -12.61
CA LYS A 72 -0.96 18.48 -11.61
C LYS A 72 -2.34 18.69 -12.23
N TRP A 73 -2.52 18.23 -13.47
CA TRP A 73 -3.82 18.17 -14.13
C TRP A 73 -4.77 17.30 -13.32
N VAL A 74 -6.00 17.78 -13.10
CA VAL A 74 -7.04 17.08 -12.36
C VAL A 74 -8.21 16.76 -13.28
N GLU A 75 -8.69 15.53 -13.18
CA GLU A 75 -9.94 15.05 -13.77
C GLU A 75 -10.82 14.50 -12.64
N PHE A 76 -12.12 14.78 -12.69
CA PHE A 76 -13.06 14.11 -11.80
C PHE A 76 -14.42 13.96 -12.45
N ASP A 77 -15.18 12.98 -12.00
CA ASP A 77 -16.60 12.85 -12.33
C ASP A 77 -17.34 12.09 -11.22
N ARG A 78 -18.66 12.24 -11.17
CA ARG A 78 -19.51 11.50 -10.23
C ARG A 78 -19.63 10.05 -10.66
N LEU A 79 -19.41 9.13 -9.73
CA LEU A 79 -19.68 7.71 -9.93
C LEU A 79 -21.13 7.38 -9.57
N LYS A 80 -21.74 6.46 -10.31
CA LYS A 80 -23.04 5.87 -9.95
C LYS A 80 -22.93 4.91 -8.77
N SER A 81 -21.82 4.18 -8.70
CA SER A 81 -21.50 3.24 -7.62
C SER A 81 -19.99 3.10 -7.48
N LYS A 82 -19.51 2.57 -6.34
CA LYS A 82 -18.08 2.27 -6.10
C LYS A 82 -17.64 0.91 -6.65
N THR A 83 -18.34 0.39 -7.64
CA THR A 83 -18.00 -0.91 -8.24
C THR A 83 -16.77 -0.76 -9.14
N ALA A 84 -16.01 -1.85 -9.29
CA ALA A 84 -14.85 -1.85 -10.18
C ALA A 84 -15.24 -1.55 -11.63
N GLN A 85 -16.40 -2.03 -12.09
CA GLN A 85 -16.91 -1.77 -13.44
C GLN A 85 -17.16 -0.28 -13.71
N GLU A 86 -17.77 0.45 -12.77
CA GLU A 86 -17.97 1.90 -12.94
C GLU A 86 -16.66 2.69 -12.93
N VAL A 87 -15.69 2.26 -12.11
CA VAL A 87 -14.34 2.83 -12.12
C VAL A 87 -13.65 2.60 -13.47
N ILE A 88 -13.77 1.39 -14.05
CA ILE A 88 -13.21 1.06 -15.37
C ILE A 88 -13.85 1.93 -16.45
N LEU A 89 -15.18 2.03 -16.48
CA LEU A 89 -15.90 2.84 -17.47
C LEU A 89 -15.46 4.31 -17.43
N TRP A 90 -15.29 4.86 -16.23
CA TRP A 90 -14.75 6.20 -16.08
C TRP A 90 -13.30 6.30 -16.59
N CYS A 91 -12.45 5.35 -16.24
CA CYS A 91 -11.07 5.30 -16.73
C CYS A 91 -11.02 5.25 -18.26
N GLN A 92 -11.85 4.44 -18.91
CA GLN A 92 -11.95 4.37 -20.38
C GLN A 92 -12.28 5.74 -20.98
N LYS A 93 -13.24 6.48 -20.41
CA LYS A 93 -13.59 7.84 -20.88
C LYS A 93 -12.43 8.80 -20.76
N VAL A 94 -11.67 8.73 -19.66
CA VAL A 94 -10.52 9.61 -19.41
C VAL A 94 -9.35 9.23 -20.31
N PHE A 95 -9.05 7.93 -20.44
CA PHE A 95 -7.94 7.43 -21.25
C PHE A 95 -8.20 7.63 -22.74
N ALA A 96 -9.46 7.65 -23.19
CA ALA A 96 -9.79 8.08 -24.55
C ALA A 96 -9.41 9.53 -24.85
N ARG A 97 -9.31 10.40 -23.82
CA ARG A 97 -8.91 11.82 -23.99
C ARG A 97 -7.40 12.03 -23.98
N PHE A 98 -6.68 11.26 -23.18
CA PHE A 98 -5.26 11.52 -22.86
C PHE A 98 -4.30 10.37 -23.23
N GLY A 99 -4.84 9.22 -23.59
CA GLY A 99 -4.11 7.96 -23.71
C GLY A 99 -3.99 7.21 -22.38
N TYR A 100 -3.45 6.00 -22.47
CA TYR A 100 -3.16 5.17 -21.30
C TYR A 100 -1.91 5.68 -20.56
N PRO A 101 -1.96 5.82 -19.23
CA PRO A 101 -0.78 6.11 -18.43
C PRO A 101 0.11 4.86 -18.31
N LYS A 102 1.39 5.05 -17.98
CA LYS A 102 2.28 3.93 -17.63
C LYS A 102 2.03 3.40 -16.24
N GLU A 103 1.76 4.31 -15.30
CA GLU A 103 1.61 3.99 -13.89
C GLU A 103 0.35 4.63 -13.30
N ILE A 104 -0.43 3.84 -12.56
CA ILE A 104 -1.53 4.31 -11.74
C ILE A 104 -1.18 4.06 -10.28
N VAL A 105 -1.26 5.12 -9.47
CA VAL A 105 -1.12 5.03 -8.02
C VAL A 105 -2.51 5.12 -7.40
N SER A 106 -2.88 4.11 -6.62
CA SER A 106 -4.19 4.03 -6.00
C SER A 106 -4.13 3.35 -4.63
N ASP A 107 -5.16 3.53 -3.81
CA ASP A 107 -5.35 2.72 -2.62
C ASP A 107 -5.93 1.32 -2.95
N ASN A 108 -6.07 0.45 -1.95
CA ASN A 108 -6.37 -0.96 -2.20
C ASN A 108 -7.83 -1.26 -2.57
N ASN A 109 -8.81 -0.41 -2.27
CA ASN A 109 -10.24 -0.75 -2.47
C ASN A 109 -11.01 0.47 -2.99
N PRO A 110 -11.77 0.37 -4.10
CA PRO A 110 -12.08 -0.80 -4.95
C PRO A 110 -10.99 -1.17 -5.98
N PHE A 111 -9.91 -0.42 -6.04
CA PHE A 111 -8.88 -0.52 -7.09
C PHE A 111 -7.97 -1.75 -6.98
N GLY A 112 -8.06 -2.53 -5.91
CA GLY A 112 -7.35 -3.80 -5.76
C GLY A 112 -8.10 -5.01 -6.29
N SER A 113 -9.32 -4.85 -6.79
CA SER A 113 -10.15 -5.94 -7.32
C SER A 113 -9.48 -6.65 -8.51
N GLN A 114 -9.75 -7.95 -8.66
CA GLN A 114 -9.20 -8.73 -9.78
C GLN A 114 -9.62 -8.15 -11.13
N GLN A 115 -10.89 -7.72 -11.24
CA GLN A 115 -11.43 -7.11 -12.46
C GLN A 115 -10.64 -5.86 -12.88
N PHE A 116 -10.35 -4.96 -11.94
CA PHE A 116 -9.58 -3.75 -12.25
C PHE A 116 -8.12 -4.09 -12.58
N ARG A 117 -7.51 -5.05 -11.86
CA ARG A 117 -6.15 -5.51 -12.15
C ARG A 117 -6.02 -6.13 -13.54
N SER A 118 -6.97 -6.97 -13.95
CA SER A 118 -7.00 -7.55 -15.29
C SER A 118 -7.11 -6.48 -16.36
N TYR A 119 -8.03 -5.53 -16.20
CA TYR A 119 -8.17 -4.40 -17.12
C TYR A 119 -6.86 -3.60 -17.25
N LEU A 120 -6.19 -3.29 -16.15
CA LEU A 120 -4.92 -2.57 -16.20
C LEU A 120 -3.81 -3.39 -16.87
N ALA A 121 -3.73 -4.70 -16.59
CA ALA A 121 -2.74 -5.59 -17.19
C ALA A 121 -2.94 -5.74 -18.71
N GLU A 122 -4.19 -5.86 -19.17
CA GLU A 122 -4.55 -5.93 -20.59
C GLU A 122 -4.13 -4.67 -21.37
N ASN A 123 -4.04 -3.53 -20.70
CA ASN A 123 -3.66 -2.25 -21.30
C ASN A 123 -2.21 -1.83 -20.97
N ASP A 124 -1.38 -2.74 -20.45
CA ASP A 124 0.01 -2.50 -20.06
C ASP A 124 0.19 -1.34 -19.06
N ILE A 125 -0.71 -1.26 -18.07
CA ILE A 125 -0.72 -0.22 -17.04
C ILE A 125 -0.28 -0.80 -15.71
N LEU A 126 0.79 -0.25 -15.13
CA LEU A 126 1.29 -0.68 -13.84
C LEU A 126 0.45 -0.09 -12.70
N LEU A 127 -0.26 -0.95 -11.96
CA LEU A 127 -0.94 -0.57 -10.72
C LEU A 127 0.03 -0.58 -9.54
N ILE A 128 0.31 0.60 -9.00
CA ILE A 128 1.05 0.80 -7.75
C ILE A 128 0.03 0.98 -6.63
N THR A 129 -0.29 -0.11 -5.93
CA THR A 129 -1.13 0.01 -4.74
C THR A 129 -0.34 0.54 -3.55
N SER A 130 -0.98 1.41 -2.76
CA SER A 130 -0.38 1.98 -1.56
C SER A 130 -0.11 0.91 -0.49
N SER A 131 1.05 0.24 -0.58
CA SER A 131 1.71 -0.32 0.60
C SER A 131 2.02 0.84 1.57
N PRO A 132 2.18 0.61 2.89
CA PRO A 132 2.66 1.64 3.85
C PRO A 132 3.99 2.34 3.44
N HIS A 133 4.58 1.91 2.32
CA HIS A 133 5.75 2.45 1.65
C HIS A 133 5.51 3.59 0.66
N TYR A 134 4.35 3.70 0.02
CA TYR A 134 4.13 4.65 -1.08
C TYR A 134 3.34 5.90 -0.65
N SER A 135 3.57 6.38 0.58
CA SER A 135 2.77 7.47 1.15
C SER A 135 2.86 8.77 0.36
N GLN A 136 3.92 8.98 -0.41
CA GLN A 136 4.04 10.17 -1.25
C GLN A 136 3.29 10.08 -2.56
N GLY A 137 3.28 8.90 -3.20
CA GLY A 137 2.43 8.72 -4.36
C GLY A 137 0.97 8.90 -3.96
N HIS A 138 0.57 8.22 -2.89
CA HIS A 138 -0.76 8.42 -2.36
C HIS A 138 -1.02 9.88 -1.92
N ALA A 139 -0.02 10.60 -1.36
CA ALA A 139 -0.19 12.00 -0.98
C ALA A 139 -0.59 12.90 -2.14
N LEU A 140 -0.15 12.62 -3.37
CA LEU A 140 -0.61 13.41 -4.51
C LEU A 140 -2.06 13.08 -4.88
N ALA A 141 -2.45 11.80 -4.86
CA ALA A 141 -3.85 11.39 -5.05
C ALA A 141 -4.76 12.06 -4.00
N GLU A 142 -4.36 12.03 -2.71
CA GLU A 142 -5.03 12.74 -1.62
C GLU A 142 -5.10 14.26 -1.87
N THR A 143 -4.06 14.84 -2.47
CA THR A 143 -4.06 16.27 -2.84
C THR A 143 -5.07 16.55 -3.94
N GLY A 144 -5.18 15.68 -4.93
CA GLY A 144 -6.22 15.73 -5.97
C GLY A 144 -7.62 15.72 -5.36
N VAL A 145 -7.87 14.79 -4.44
CA VAL A 145 -9.14 14.70 -3.69
C VAL A 145 -9.47 16.02 -2.99
N LYS A 146 -8.51 16.63 -2.28
CA LYS A 146 -8.70 17.92 -1.60
C LYS A 146 -8.99 19.06 -2.56
N ILE A 147 -8.34 19.08 -3.73
CA ILE A 147 -8.60 20.09 -4.77
C ILE A 147 -10.04 19.98 -5.25
N VAL A 148 -10.50 18.77 -5.58
CA VAL A 148 -11.86 18.52 -6.05
C VAL A 148 -12.89 18.82 -4.95
N GLU A 149 -12.62 18.42 -3.71
CA GLU A 149 -13.49 18.72 -2.57
C GLU A 149 -13.66 20.25 -2.39
N ASN A 150 -12.57 21.01 -2.51
CA ASN A 150 -12.64 22.47 -2.43
C ASN A 150 -13.40 23.10 -3.60
N ILE A 151 -13.24 22.57 -4.82
CA ILE A 151 -14.03 22.98 -5.99
C ILE A 151 -15.52 22.75 -5.72
N LEU A 152 -15.91 21.55 -5.27
CA LEU A 152 -17.29 21.21 -4.98
C LEU A 152 -17.89 22.09 -3.86
N LYS A 153 -17.15 22.32 -2.76
CA LYS A 153 -17.57 23.23 -1.68
C LYS A 153 -17.79 24.65 -2.19
N LYS A 154 -16.89 25.16 -3.05
CA LYS A 154 -17.01 26.51 -3.60
C LYS A 154 -18.20 26.62 -4.54
N CYS A 155 -18.47 25.60 -5.35
CA CYS A 155 -19.66 25.53 -6.19
C CYS A 155 -20.95 25.65 -5.39
N GLU A 156 -21.04 25.00 -4.22
CA GLU A 156 -22.24 25.14 -3.38
C GLU A 156 -22.43 26.56 -2.85
N SER A 157 -21.35 27.21 -2.42
CA SER A 157 -21.43 28.59 -1.92
C SER A 157 -21.74 29.63 -3.00
N THR A 158 -21.38 29.35 -4.26
CA THR A 158 -21.46 30.32 -5.37
C THR A 158 -22.52 29.95 -6.41
N ASN A 159 -23.16 28.79 -6.28
CA ASN A 159 -24.06 28.18 -7.25
C ASN A 159 -23.47 28.05 -8.68
N GLN A 160 -22.15 27.91 -8.77
CA GLN A 160 -21.42 27.79 -10.05
C GLN A 160 -21.26 26.34 -10.48
N ASN A 161 -21.13 26.11 -11.79
CA ASN A 161 -20.84 24.79 -12.34
C ASN A 161 -19.41 24.33 -11.95
N PRO A 162 -19.23 23.11 -11.40
CA PRO A 162 -17.93 22.61 -10.96
C PRO A 162 -16.88 22.46 -12.07
N PHE A 163 -17.31 22.25 -13.32
CA PHE A 163 -16.40 22.18 -14.46
C PHE A 163 -15.84 23.55 -14.85
N VAL A 164 -16.55 24.65 -14.56
CA VAL A 164 -16.02 26.02 -14.75
C VAL A 164 -14.91 26.31 -13.76
N LEU A 165 -15.12 25.98 -12.47
CA LEU A 165 -14.07 26.12 -11.46
C LEU A 165 -12.86 25.21 -11.72
N LEU A 166 -13.10 24.00 -12.24
CA LEU A 166 -12.03 23.11 -12.68
C LEU A 166 -11.19 23.74 -13.81
N MET A 167 -11.82 24.43 -14.75
CA MET A 167 -11.12 25.14 -15.82
C MET A 167 -10.25 26.28 -15.27
N HIS A 168 -10.75 27.06 -14.31
CA HIS A 168 -9.95 28.09 -13.65
C HIS A 168 -8.76 27.50 -12.87
N TYR A 169 -8.97 26.38 -12.16
CA TYR A 169 -7.86 25.66 -11.51
C TYR A 169 -6.78 25.26 -12.53
N ARG A 170 -7.19 24.75 -13.70
CA ARG A 170 -6.25 24.33 -14.76
C ARG A 170 -5.43 25.51 -15.32
N ASN A 171 -5.96 26.72 -15.30
CA ASN A 171 -5.26 27.92 -15.75
C ASN A 171 -4.47 28.64 -14.65
N ALA A 172 -4.73 28.35 -13.38
CA ALA A 172 -4.02 28.96 -12.26
C ALA A 172 -2.56 28.46 -12.18
N PRO A 173 -1.56 29.36 -12.14
CA PRO A 173 -0.16 28.97 -11.96
C PRO A 173 0.06 28.25 -10.63
N ILE A 174 0.79 27.14 -10.67
CA ILE A 174 1.23 26.44 -9.47
C ILE A 174 2.33 27.27 -8.83
N PRO A 175 2.20 27.76 -7.58
CA PRO A 175 3.14 28.74 -7.00
C PRO A 175 4.61 28.29 -7.02
N SER A 176 4.88 27.00 -6.80
CA SER A 176 6.24 26.46 -6.79
C SER A 176 6.86 26.30 -8.19
N LEU A 177 6.04 26.22 -9.24
CA LEU A 177 6.50 25.99 -10.62
C LEU A 177 6.38 27.25 -11.48
N GLY A 178 5.46 28.16 -11.17
CA GLY A 178 5.13 29.32 -12.00
C GLY A 178 4.51 28.93 -13.36
N PHE A 179 4.02 27.70 -13.49
CA PHE A 179 3.31 27.20 -14.67
C PHE A 179 1.96 26.65 -14.22
N SER A 180 0.93 26.80 -15.05
CA SER A 180 -0.39 26.22 -14.79
C SER A 180 -0.45 24.74 -15.21
N PRO A 181 -1.41 23.95 -14.67
CA PRO A 181 -1.65 22.61 -15.16
C PRO A 181 -1.93 22.55 -16.67
N SER A 182 -2.65 23.53 -17.23
CA SER A 182 -2.93 23.60 -18.67
C SER A 182 -1.67 23.80 -19.51
N GLN A 183 -0.75 24.68 -19.09
CA GLN A 183 0.52 24.86 -19.78
C GLN A 183 1.38 23.61 -19.72
N LEU A 184 1.39 22.90 -18.60
CA LEU A 184 2.20 21.69 -18.43
C LEU A 184 1.62 20.48 -19.19
N MET A 185 0.28 20.38 -19.28
CA MET A 185 -0.41 19.25 -19.90
C MET A 185 -0.63 19.45 -21.41
N LEU A 186 -1.07 20.63 -21.81
CA LEU A 186 -1.49 20.94 -23.18
C LEU A 186 -0.52 21.89 -23.91
N GLY A 187 0.48 22.43 -23.21
CA GLY A 187 1.39 23.43 -23.79
C GLY A 187 0.75 24.80 -24.02
N ARG A 188 -0.45 25.06 -23.49
CA ARG A 188 -1.16 26.33 -23.65
C ARG A 188 -2.11 26.60 -22.51
N TRP A 189 -2.59 27.82 -22.41
CA TRP A 189 -3.76 28.10 -21.58
C TRP A 189 -5.04 27.63 -22.28
N ILE A 190 -6.06 27.36 -21.47
CA ILE A 190 -7.41 27.05 -21.95
C ILE A 190 -8.19 28.36 -21.95
N ARG A 191 -9.03 28.58 -22.96
CA ARG A 191 -9.91 29.74 -22.97
C ARG A 191 -10.96 29.58 -21.87
N ASP A 192 -10.94 30.46 -20.90
CA ASP A 192 -11.98 30.65 -19.90
C ASP A 192 -12.51 32.08 -19.94
N ASN A 193 -13.44 32.41 -19.04
CA ASN A 193 -14.03 33.76 -18.96
C ASN A 193 -13.05 34.83 -18.45
N LEU A 194 -11.81 34.47 -18.10
CA LEU A 194 -10.77 35.35 -17.56
C LEU A 194 -9.62 35.55 -18.55
N THR A 195 -9.39 34.61 -19.47
CA THR A 195 -8.37 34.72 -20.51
C THR A 195 -8.83 35.65 -21.63
N VAL A 196 -8.12 36.78 -21.81
CA VAL A 196 -8.47 37.82 -22.79
C VAL A 196 -7.52 37.84 -24.01
N ASN A 197 -6.31 37.28 -23.91
CA ASN A 197 -5.30 37.36 -24.97
C ASN A 197 -5.12 36.02 -25.72
N ASP A 198 -5.36 36.06 -27.03
CA ASP A 198 -5.27 34.91 -27.94
C ASP A 198 -3.86 34.31 -28.05
N GLU A 199 -2.80 35.09 -27.78
CA GLU A 199 -1.43 34.57 -27.81
C GLU A 199 -1.19 33.46 -26.78
N PHE A 200 -1.90 33.51 -25.65
CA PHE A 200 -1.85 32.50 -24.59
C PHE A 200 -2.61 31.22 -24.96
N LEU A 201 -3.48 31.26 -25.96
CA LEU A 201 -4.21 30.10 -26.46
C LEU A 201 -3.39 29.31 -27.49
N SER A 202 -2.32 29.89 -28.04
CA SER A 202 -1.40 29.19 -28.93
C SER A 202 -0.58 28.13 -28.18
N ILE A 203 -0.30 27.00 -28.84
CA ILE A 203 0.52 25.92 -28.27
C ILE A 203 1.97 26.39 -28.20
N LYS A 204 2.43 26.66 -26.98
CA LYS A 204 3.79 27.05 -26.61
C LYS A 204 4.23 26.21 -25.41
N ALA A 205 4.65 24.98 -25.69
CA ALA A 205 5.06 24.06 -24.64
C ALA A 205 6.24 24.63 -23.82
N PRO A 206 6.16 24.58 -22.48
CA PRO A 206 7.24 25.08 -21.64
C PRO A 206 8.51 24.23 -21.81
N ASN A 207 9.68 24.87 -21.69
CA ASN A 207 10.95 24.17 -21.80
C ASN A 207 11.06 23.07 -20.72
N LYS A 208 11.13 21.81 -21.17
CA LYS A 208 11.16 20.61 -20.33
C LYS A 208 12.26 20.66 -19.27
N LYS A 209 13.48 21.12 -19.61
CA LYS A 209 14.60 21.19 -18.66
C LYS A 209 14.28 22.14 -17.50
N LYS A 210 13.79 23.34 -17.83
CA LYS A 210 13.38 24.36 -16.85
C LYS A 210 12.25 23.89 -15.95
N VAL A 211 11.26 23.18 -16.51
CA VAL A 211 10.17 22.58 -15.73
C VAL A 211 10.72 21.55 -14.73
N LEU A 212 11.56 20.62 -15.19
CA LEU A 212 12.16 19.60 -14.34
C LEU A 212 13.02 20.18 -13.22
N GLU A 213 13.81 21.22 -13.51
CA GLU A 213 14.60 21.95 -12.50
C GLU A 213 13.71 22.54 -11.41
N LYS A 214 12.61 23.20 -11.78
CA LYS A 214 11.66 23.75 -10.80
C LYS A 214 10.96 22.67 -9.98
N ILE A 215 10.59 21.55 -10.60
CA ILE A 215 9.99 20.41 -9.88
C ILE A 215 11.01 19.86 -8.86
N ARG A 216 12.27 19.68 -9.25
CA ARG A 216 13.35 19.24 -8.34
C ARG A 216 13.55 20.22 -7.19
N ALA A 217 13.69 21.51 -7.48
CA ALA A 217 13.84 22.55 -6.46
C ALA A 217 12.66 22.58 -5.47
N SER A 218 11.44 22.38 -5.97
CA SER A 218 10.24 22.28 -5.14
C SER A 218 10.27 21.03 -4.25
N GLN A 219 10.63 19.87 -4.79
CA GLN A 219 10.77 18.63 -4.03
C GLN A 219 11.87 18.71 -2.96
N GLU A 220 13.01 19.31 -3.28
CA GLU A 220 14.09 19.54 -2.32
C GLU A 220 13.68 20.47 -1.19
N SER A 221 12.96 21.54 -1.49
CA SER A 221 12.43 22.47 -0.48
C SER A 221 11.42 21.78 0.44
N GLN A 222 10.52 20.96 -0.12
CA GLN A 222 9.59 20.14 0.66
C GLN A 222 10.33 19.12 1.54
N LYS A 223 11.36 18.47 0.99
CA LYS A 223 12.21 17.52 1.73
C LYS A 223 12.89 18.20 2.91
N LYS A 224 13.55 19.35 2.66
CA LYS A 224 14.22 20.15 3.71
C LYS A 224 13.25 20.50 4.83
N TYR A 225 12.02 20.94 4.51
CA TYR A 225 11.02 21.28 5.52
C TYR A 225 10.53 20.06 6.30
N TYR A 226 10.25 18.95 5.63
CA TYR A 226 9.78 17.71 6.25
C TYR A 226 10.84 17.08 7.17
N ASP A 227 12.11 17.10 6.74
CA ASP A 227 13.21 16.43 7.42
C ASP A 227 13.67 17.15 8.69
N ARG A 228 13.28 18.42 8.91
CA ARG A 228 13.57 19.18 10.15
C ARG A 228 13.15 18.46 11.43
N GLY A 229 12.11 17.61 11.35
CA GLY A 229 11.59 16.83 12.47
C GLY A 229 11.73 15.31 12.31
N ALA A 230 12.55 14.83 11.38
CA ALA A 230 12.68 13.41 11.06
C ALA A 230 14.09 12.88 11.32
N LYS A 231 14.19 11.67 11.86
CA LYS A 231 15.49 11.00 12.08
C LYS A 231 15.51 9.66 11.35
N PRO A 232 16.62 9.27 10.70
CA PRO A 232 16.74 7.96 10.10
C PRO A 232 16.59 6.88 11.18
N LEU A 233 15.70 5.91 10.95
CA LEU A 233 15.51 4.79 11.85
C LEU A 233 16.56 3.71 11.56
N SER A 234 17.05 3.04 12.60
CA SER A 234 17.98 1.91 12.47
C SER A 234 17.40 0.80 11.59
N GLU A 235 18.23 0.20 10.74
CA GLU A 235 17.83 -0.99 9.99
C GLU A 235 17.51 -2.14 10.95
N LEU A 236 16.55 -2.97 10.56
CA LEU A 236 16.21 -4.21 11.27
C LEU A 236 17.02 -5.35 10.63
N ASN A 237 17.26 -6.41 11.38
CA ASN A 237 17.77 -7.67 10.84
C ASN A 237 16.62 -8.64 10.59
N PRO A 238 16.74 -9.60 9.65
CA PRO A 238 15.86 -10.76 9.61
C PRO A 238 15.80 -11.41 10.99
N ASP A 239 14.61 -11.89 11.38
CA ASP A 239 14.30 -12.54 12.65
C ASP A 239 14.33 -11.65 13.91
N ASP A 240 14.44 -10.33 13.76
CA ASP A 240 14.28 -9.42 14.89
C ASP A 240 12.84 -9.45 15.41
N PRO A 241 12.62 -9.58 16.74
CA PRO A 241 11.31 -9.42 17.35
C PRO A 241 10.89 -7.95 17.26
N VAL A 242 9.73 -7.70 16.67
CA VAL A 242 9.22 -6.36 16.44
C VAL A 242 7.79 -6.19 16.93
N LEU A 243 7.49 -5.01 17.44
CA LEU A 243 6.10 -4.55 17.54
C LEU A 243 5.72 -3.91 16.21
N TYR A 244 4.63 -4.36 15.60
CA TYR A 244 4.05 -3.78 14.41
C TYR A 244 2.69 -3.16 14.69
N ARG A 245 2.38 -2.06 14.01
CA ARG A 245 1.07 -1.42 14.17
C ARG A 245 0.01 -2.07 13.27
N TYR A 246 -1.11 -2.48 13.88
CA TYR A 246 -2.30 -3.04 13.23
C TYR A 246 -3.57 -2.39 13.79
N GLN A 247 -4.41 -1.79 12.95
CA GLN A 247 -5.65 -1.12 13.36
C GLN A 247 -5.47 -0.19 14.58
N LYS A 248 -4.43 0.66 14.54
CA LYS A 248 -4.01 1.58 15.62
C LYS A 248 -3.50 0.92 16.92
N LYS A 249 -3.43 -0.41 16.99
CA LYS A 249 -2.84 -1.15 18.12
C LYS A 249 -1.47 -1.71 17.77
N TRP A 250 -0.57 -1.78 18.73
CA TRP A 250 0.72 -2.45 18.57
C TRP A 250 0.55 -3.96 18.83
N LYS A 251 1.04 -4.78 17.91
CA LYS A 251 1.03 -6.25 17.99
C LYS A 251 2.45 -6.79 17.83
N MET A 252 2.72 -7.93 18.44
CA MET A 252 4.00 -8.62 18.30
C MET A 252 4.08 -9.38 16.99
N GLY A 253 5.23 -9.31 16.34
CA GLY A 253 5.57 -10.15 15.19
C GLY A 253 7.07 -10.31 15.06
N THR A 254 7.48 -11.13 14.11
CA THR A 254 8.89 -11.35 13.77
C THR A 254 9.13 -10.84 12.36
N THR A 255 10.24 -10.14 12.16
CA THR A 255 10.65 -9.76 10.80
C THR A 255 11.16 -10.97 10.04
N VAL A 256 10.72 -11.13 8.78
CA VAL A 256 11.16 -12.25 7.94
C VAL A 256 12.23 -11.79 6.96
N LYS A 257 11.93 -10.73 6.20
CA LYS A 257 12.82 -10.21 5.17
C LYS A 257 12.52 -8.77 4.82
N LYS A 258 13.50 -8.07 4.25
CA LYS A 258 13.27 -6.82 3.52
C LYS A 258 12.31 -7.13 2.36
N ALA A 259 11.22 -6.37 2.25
CA ALA A 259 10.35 -6.48 1.08
C ALA A 259 11.04 -5.80 -0.12
N GLY A 260 10.66 -6.15 -1.36
CA GLY A 260 11.25 -5.62 -2.60
C GLY A 260 11.09 -4.10 -2.85
N THR A 261 10.76 -3.32 -1.82
CA THR A 261 10.64 -1.85 -1.88
C THR A 261 11.27 -1.24 -0.63
N PRO A 262 11.97 -0.09 -0.71
CA PRO A 262 12.92 0.43 0.27
C PRO A 262 12.63 0.09 1.75
N ARG A 263 12.23 1.00 2.63
CA ARG A 263 12.00 0.75 4.07
C ARG A 263 10.77 -0.13 4.41
N SER A 264 10.52 -1.21 3.67
CA SER A 264 9.44 -2.17 3.93
C SER A 264 9.99 -3.51 4.40
N TRP A 265 9.27 -4.12 5.33
CA TRP A 265 9.58 -5.42 5.90
C TRP A 265 8.36 -6.32 5.80
N CYS A 266 8.59 -7.59 5.47
CA CYS A 266 7.62 -8.65 5.67
C CYS A 266 7.72 -9.09 7.13
N ILE A 267 6.59 -9.10 7.83
CA ILE A 267 6.46 -9.55 9.21
C ILE A 267 5.50 -10.74 9.27
N VAL A 268 5.72 -11.64 10.22
CA VAL A 268 4.83 -12.75 10.53
C VAL A 268 4.27 -12.53 11.95
N ASP A 269 2.96 -12.68 12.12
CA ASP A 269 2.33 -12.68 13.44
C ASP A 269 2.46 -14.04 14.14
N GLY A 270 2.06 -14.12 15.41
CA GLY A 270 2.08 -15.39 16.17
C GLY A 270 1.14 -16.48 15.63
N ASN A 271 0.28 -16.16 14.65
CA ASN A 271 -0.67 -17.07 14.01
C ASN A 271 -0.22 -17.47 12.59
N GLY A 272 0.99 -17.07 12.15
CA GLY A 272 1.52 -17.38 10.82
C GLY A 272 1.08 -16.43 9.70
N ASN A 273 0.28 -15.40 9.97
CA ASN A 273 -0.13 -14.45 8.95
C ASN A 273 1.00 -13.51 8.57
N GLN A 274 1.24 -13.37 7.26
CA GLN A 274 2.23 -12.45 6.73
C GLN A 274 1.63 -11.08 6.47
N TYR A 275 2.28 -10.04 7.00
CA TYR A 275 1.95 -8.65 6.72
C TYR A 275 3.16 -7.90 6.18
N ARG A 276 2.92 -6.93 5.29
CA ARG A 276 3.95 -5.97 4.86
C ARG A 276 3.80 -4.66 5.60
N ARG A 277 4.86 -4.19 6.26
CA ARG A 277 4.85 -2.94 7.05
C ARG A 277 6.05 -2.06 6.75
N ASN A 278 5.86 -0.75 6.88
CA ASN A 278 6.95 0.22 6.75
C ASN A 278 7.74 0.26 8.07
N ARG A 279 9.05 0.53 7.99
CA ARG A 279 9.93 0.69 9.15
C ARG A 279 9.42 1.67 10.21
N ARG A 280 8.66 2.71 9.83
CA ARG A 280 8.02 3.67 10.76
C ARG A 280 6.91 3.07 11.62
N ASP A 281 6.33 1.97 11.15
CA ASP A 281 5.24 1.22 11.79
C ASP A 281 5.76 -0.03 12.50
N LEU A 282 7.09 -0.12 12.70
CA LEU A 282 7.80 -1.20 13.38
C LEU A 282 8.67 -0.62 14.50
N ILE A 283 8.66 -1.27 15.65
CA ILE A 283 9.55 -0.97 16.78
C ILE A 283 10.39 -2.23 17.04
N SER A 284 11.71 -2.11 16.90
CA SER A 284 12.65 -3.17 17.27
C SER A 284 12.65 -3.37 18.77
N LEU A 285 12.51 -4.61 19.20
CA LEU A 285 12.77 -5.01 20.57
C LEU A 285 14.21 -5.53 20.62
N LYS A 286 15.04 -4.97 21.52
CA LYS A 286 16.45 -5.39 21.67
C LYS A 286 16.54 -6.92 21.92
N PRO A 287 17.63 -7.58 21.46
CA PRO A 287 17.84 -9.01 21.69
C PRO A 287 17.80 -9.31 23.20
N GLY A 288 16.85 -10.14 23.61
CA GLY A 288 16.53 -10.41 25.01
C GLY A 288 15.03 -10.64 25.27
N VAL A 289 14.16 -10.33 24.31
CA VAL A 289 12.74 -10.72 24.33
C VAL A 289 12.61 -12.15 23.77
N PRO A 290 11.79 -13.03 24.39
CA PRO A 290 11.66 -14.42 23.94
C PRO A 290 11.29 -14.50 22.46
N ARG A 291 12.06 -15.27 21.69
CA ARG A 291 11.76 -15.60 20.30
C ARG A 291 10.42 -16.33 20.25
N LEU A 292 9.51 -15.88 19.39
CA LEU A 292 8.38 -16.72 18.98
C LEU A 292 8.94 -17.80 18.06
N VAL A 293 9.29 -18.94 18.64
CA VAL A 293 9.64 -20.14 17.87
C VAL A 293 8.34 -20.62 17.23
N VAL A 294 8.26 -20.56 15.90
CA VAL A 294 7.28 -21.33 15.15
C VAL A 294 7.58 -22.79 15.47
N LYS A 295 6.73 -23.46 16.23
CA LYS A 295 6.80 -24.91 16.34
C LYS A 295 6.41 -25.45 14.97
N GLU A 296 7.40 -25.90 14.20
CA GLU A 296 7.14 -26.96 13.24
C GLU A 296 6.68 -28.17 14.05
N GLU A 297 5.37 -28.39 14.09
CA GLU A 297 4.85 -29.69 14.45
C GLU A 297 5.26 -30.63 13.33
N THR A 298 6.38 -31.33 13.52
CA THR A 298 6.64 -32.55 12.77
C THR A 298 5.43 -33.47 12.97
N PRO A 299 4.74 -33.89 11.91
CA PRO A 299 3.63 -34.83 12.05
C PRO A 299 4.15 -36.09 12.76
N PRO A 300 3.40 -36.64 13.72
CA PRO A 300 3.83 -37.84 14.42
C PRO A 300 4.03 -38.96 13.40
N THR A 301 5.25 -39.47 13.33
CA THR A 301 5.59 -40.67 12.58
C THR A 301 4.69 -41.81 13.08
N PRO A 302 3.89 -42.49 12.24
CA PRO A 302 3.12 -43.62 12.70
C PRO A 302 4.07 -44.76 13.07
N GLU A 303 4.11 -45.12 14.35
CA GLU A 303 4.77 -46.34 14.83
C GLU A 303 4.05 -47.56 14.24
N ILE A 304 4.62 -48.15 13.19
CA ILE A 304 4.23 -49.48 12.72
C ILE A 304 4.83 -50.49 13.69
N ARG A 305 4.01 -51.00 14.61
CA ARG A 305 4.34 -52.17 15.44
C ARG A 305 4.42 -53.42 14.58
N TYR A 306 5.63 -53.87 14.26
CA TYR A 306 5.84 -55.25 13.82
C TYR A 306 5.79 -56.18 15.03
N THR A 307 4.81 -57.07 15.05
CA THR A 307 4.79 -58.22 15.98
C THR A 307 5.69 -59.31 15.40
N LEU A 308 6.88 -59.48 15.97
CA LEU A 308 7.75 -60.61 15.66
C LEU A 308 7.14 -61.89 16.27
N ARG A 309 6.47 -62.69 15.45
CA ARG A 309 6.17 -64.09 15.77
C ARG A 309 7.46 -64.90 15.63
N ASN A 310 8.02 -65.32 16.76
CA ASN A 310 9.10 -66.29 16.82
C ASN A 310 8.70 -67.59 16.09
N ARG A 311 9.41 -67.94 15.02
CA ARG A 311 9.48 -69.30 14.49
C ARG A 311 10.93 -69.76 14.47
N THR A 312 11.25 -70.63 15.41
CA THR A 312 12.45 -71.45 15.49
C THR A 312 12.57 -72.30 14.22
N ILE A 313 13.65 -72.14 13.45
CA ILE A 313 14.03 -73.09 12.40
C ILE A 313 15.21 -73.90 12.91
N MET A 314 14.94 -75.16 13.23
CA MET A 314 15.92 -76.19 13.53
C MET A 314 16.66 -76.59 12.25
N ARG A 315 17.99 -76.65 12.33
CA ARG A 315 18.86 -77.27 11.32
C ARG A 315 18.58 -78.78 11.25
N LYS A 316 18.38 -79.32 10.05
CA LYS A 316 18.70 -80.71 9.70
C LYS A 316 19.29 -80.75 8.28
N SER A 317 20.18 -81.72 8.07
CA SER A 317 21.25 -81.77 7.08
C SER A 317 21.08 -82.88 6.04
N PHE A 318 21.73 -82.68 4.87
CA PHE A 318 22.17 -83.62 3.80
C PHE A 318 21.13 -84.22 2.82
N PRO A 319 21.51 -84.71 1.60
CA PRO A 319 22.74 -84.52 0.79
C PRO A 319 22.49 -84.14 -0.71
N SER A 320 23.59 -83.99 -1.43
CA SER A 320 23.84 -83.75 -2.87
C SER A 320 23.11 -84.67 -3.87
N ASN A 321 22.75 -84.13 -5.04
CA ASN A 321 23.02 -84.81 -6.32
C ASN A 321 23.02 -83.87 -7.54
N ASP A 322 23.76 -84.34 -8.55
CA ASP A 322 24.15 -83.76 -9.85
C ASP A 322 23.03 -83.27 -10.79
N GLY A 323 23.48 -82.54 -11.81
CA GLY A 323 22.87 -82.51 -13.16
C GLY A 323 22.50 -81.10 -13.62
N SER A 324 23.40 -80.36 -14.27
CA SER A 324 23.68 -80.39 -15.72
C SER A 324 22.69 -79.57 -16.56
N ALA A 325 23.26 -78.59 -17.29
CA ALA A 325 22.86 -78.04 -18.59
C ALA A 325 21.40 -77.50 -18.72
N GLU A 326 21.14 -76.33 -19.28
CA GLU A 326 21.86 -75.48 -20.25
C GLU A 326 21.27 -74.07 -20.16
#